data_AF-A0ABD7SRA9-F1
#
_entry.id   AF-A0ABD7SRA9-F1
#
_cell.length_a   1.000
_cell.length_b   1.000
_cell.length_c   1.000
_cell.angle_alpha   90.00
_cell.angle_beta   90.00
_cell.angle_gamma   90.00
#
_symmetry.space_group_name_H-M   'P 1'
#
loop_
_entity.id
_entity.type
_entity.pdbx_description
1 polymer ?
#
loop_
_entity_poly.entity_id
_entity_poly.type
_entity_poly.pdbx_seq_one_letter_code
_entity_poly.pdbx_strand_id
1 'polypeptide(L)'
;MKFKKQSGFGLLTALASVVATSLLFFLFVTIQSLSLRAERERWILIASTPIHMLDAYENYFNVDCSDDGVVTPRDITFLYANGYIKDDSIFNPFDFQYSVSFVRPSTRFDSAGRVISDGFTEFTITTTINDDYKRSRFTYALEEMAVPFDLVGKTIAVRKTHNLTDTELNYQYLNGGMGFNCY
;
A
#
# COMPACT_ATOMS: atom_id res chain seq x y z
N MET A 1 69.71 37.19 -12.31
CA MET A 1 68.42 36.52 -12.61
C MET A 1 67.65 36.31 -11.32
N LYS A 2 66.49 36.97 -11.14
CA LYS A 2 65.63 36.80 -9.96
C LYS A 2 64.55 35.76 -10.26
N PHE A 3 64.80 34.49 -9.96
CA PHE A 3 63.76 33.46 -9.88
C PHE A 3 63.06 33.57 -8.51
N LYS A 4 62.12 34.51 -8.36
CA LYS A 4 61.22 34.54 -7.20
C LYS A 4 59.86 35.05 -7.65
N LYS A 5 58.95 34.11 -7.99
CA LYS A 5 57.47 34.25 -7.89
C LYS A 5 56.64 33.09 -8.52
N GLN A 6 57.22 31.93 -8.85
CA GLN A 6 56.44 30.80 -9.40
C GLN A 6 55.83 29.87 -8.34
N SER A 7 56.32 29.85 -7.08
CA SER A 7 55.82 28.93 -6.06
C SER A 7 54.38 29.22 -5.60
N GLY A 8 53.97 30.49 -5.58
CA GLY A 8 52.63 30.89 -5.13
C GLY A 8 51.52 30.49 -6.10
N PHE A 9 51.78 30.50 -7.41
CA PHE A 9 50.79 30.13 -8.42
C PHE A 9 50.53 28.61 -8.47
N GLY A 10 51.57 27.80 -8.29
CA GLY A 10 51.44 26.35 -8.15
C GLY A 10 50.64 25.94 -6.90
N LEU A 11 50.84 26.66 -5.79
CA LEU A 11 50.10 26.41 -4.55
C LEU A 11 48.62 26.82 -4.67
N LEU A 12 48.33 27.95 -5.32
CA LEU A 12 46.96 28.42 -5.56
C LEU A 12 46.19 27.51 -6.51
N THR A 13 46.83 26.99 -7.56
CA THR A 13 46.21 26.04 -8.49
C THR A 13 45.97 24.68 -7.84
N ALA A 14 46.91 24.19 -7.02
CA ALA A 14 46.70 22.99 -6.21
C ALA A 14 45.52 23.16 -5.24
N LEU A 15 45.46 24.26 -4.49
CA LEU A 15 44.35 24.56 -3.59
C LEU A 15 43.01 24.68 -4.34
N ALA A 16 42.99 25.37 -5.48
CA ALA A 16 41.80 25.48 -6.32
C ALA A 16 41.33 24.11 -6.84
N SER A 17 42.26 23.23 -7.23
CA SER A 17 41.94 21.88 -7.69
C SER A 17 41.39 20.99 -6.57
N VAL A 18 41.91 21.10 -5.35
CA VAL A 18 41.39 20.37 -4.17
C VAL A 18 40.00 20.87 -3.79
N VAL A 19 39.76 22.18 -3.82
CA VAL A 19 38.44 22.75 -3.57
C VAL A 19 37.44 22.31 -4.64
N ALA A 20 37.81 22.38 -5.93
CA ALA A 20 36.94 21.97 -7.03
C ALA A 20 36.59 20.47 -6.98
N THR A 21 37.58 19.60 -6.73
CA THR A 21 37.35 18.15 -6.59
C THR A 21 36.50 17.82 -5.36
N SER A 22 36.71 18.52 -4.24
CA SER A 22 35.88 18.37 -3.04
C SER A 22 34.42 18.76 -3.32
N LEU A 23 34.18 19.88 -4.01
CA LEU A 23 32.84 20.31 -4.41
C LEU A 23 32.15 19.29 -5.32
N LEU A 24 32.86 18.74 -6.30
CA LEU A 24 32.34 17.70 -7.18
C LEU A 24 32.01 16.41 -6.42
N PHE A 25 32.86 16.01 -5.48
CA PHE A 25 32.59 14.87 -4.61
C PHE A 25 31.34 15.08 -3.75
N PHE A 26 31.19 16.26 -3.13
CA PHE A 26 29.99 16.61 -2.36
C PHE A 26 28.72 16.61 -3.22
N LEU A 27 28.79 17.17 -4.42
CA LEU A 27 27.69 17.13 -5.39
C LEU A 27 27.31 15.69 -5.74
N PHE A 28 28.29 14.85 -6.03
CA PHE A 28 28.07 13.44 -6.35
C PHE A 28 27.38 12.70 -5.19
N VAL A 29 27.89 12.85 -3.96
CA VAL A 29 27.29 12.22 -2.77
C VAL A 29 25.86 12.74 -2.55
N THR A 30 25.62 14.03 -2.75
CA THR A 30 24.29 14.63 -2.59
C THR A 30 23.30 14.05 -3.61
N ILE A 31 23.69 13.99 -4.88
CA ILE A 31 22.85 13.42 -5.94
C ILE A 31 22.54 11.95 -5.67
N GLN A 32 23.54 11.16 -5.25
CA GLN A 32 23.34 9.76 -4.89
C GLN A 32 22.39 9.60 -3.70
N SER A 33 22.49 10.48 -2.70
CA SER A 33 21.56 10.44 -1.56
C SER A 33 20.13 10.78 -1.96
N LEU A 34 19.95 11.72 -2.89
CA LEU A 34 18.64 12.12 -3.40
C LEU A 34 18.02 11.04 -4.28
N SER A 35 18.81 10.37 -5.14
CA SER A 35 18.31 9.28 -5.98
C SER A 35 17.83 8.09 -5.14
N LEU A 36 18.59 7.72 -4.10
CA LEU A 36 18.20 6.67 -3.17
C LEU A 36 16.93 7.01 -2.40
N ARG A 37 16.78 8.27 -1.97
CA ARG A 37 15.54 8.75 -1.31
C ARG A 37 14.36 8.71 -2.26
N ALA A 38 14.52 9.21 -3.49
CA ALA A 38 13.46 9.19 -4.49
C ALA A 38 13.05 7.77 -4.87
N GLU A 39 14.00 6.83 -4.97
CA GLU A 39 13.69 5.42 -5.21
C GLU A 39 12.91 4.81 -4.04
N ARG A 40 13.32 5.10 -2.79
CA ARG A 40 12.60 4.67 -1.59
C ARG A 40 11.17 5.21 -1.57
N GLU A 41 10.98 6.51 -1.75
CA GLU A 41 9.66 7.16 -1.78
C GLU A 41 8.78 6.58 -2.88
N ARG A 42 9.35 6.30 -4.06
CA ARG A 42 8.64 5.62 -5.13
C ARG A 42 8.12 4.25 -4.69
N TRP A 43 8.93 3.43 -4.01
CA TRP A 43 8.50 2.11 -3.56
C TRP A 43 7.43 2.20 -2.45
N ILE A 44 7.50 3.20 -1.58
CA ILE A 44 6.45 3.49 -0.58
C ILE A 44 5.12 3.79 -1.29
N LEU A 45 5.12 4.62 -2.32
CA LEU A 45 3.91 4.93 -3.10
C LEU A 45 3.33 3.69 -3.81
N ILE A 46 4.18 2.79 -4.27
CA ILE A 46 3.71 1.54 -4.89
C ILE A 46 3.11 0.61 -3.82
N ALA A 47 3.77 0.50 -2.67
CA ALA A 47 3.33 -0.32 -1.54
C ALA A 47 2.08 0.21 -0.84
N SER A 48 1.77 1.51 -0.95
CA SER A 48 0.53 2.09 -0.42
C SER A 48 -0.70 1.73 -1.24
N THR A 49 -0.53 1.32 -2.51
CA THR A 49 -1.64 0.94 -3.40
C THR A 49 -2.60 -0.09 -2.79
N PRO A 50 -2.16 -1.26 -2.30
CA PRO A 50 -3.07 -2.23 -1.66
C PRO A 50 -3.78 -1.66 -0.43
N ILE A 51 -3.17 -0.72 0.31
CA ILE A 51 -3.80 -0.07 1.48
C ILE A 51 -4.95 0.81 1.02
N HIS A 52 -4.73 1.68 0.02
CA HIS A 52 -5.78 2.54 -0.53
C HIS A 52 -6.92 1.72 -1.15
N MET A 53 -6.60 0.60 -1.80
CA MET A 53 -7.62 -0.34 -2.27
C MET A 53 -8.45 -0.90 -1.10
N LEU A 54 -7.80 -1.37 -0.02
CA LEU A 54 -8.49 -1.89 1.17
C LEU A 54 -9.36 -0.83 1.85
N ASP A 55 -8.86 0.40 1.99
CA ASP A 55 -9.62 1.52 2.56
C ASP A 55 -10.85 1.87 1.71
N ALA A 56 -10.72 1.83 0.38
CA ALA A 56 -11.84 2.04 -0.52
C ALA A 56 -12.89 0.93 -0.42
N TYR A 57 -12.46 -0.33 -0.28
CA TYR A 57 -13.37 -1.46 -0.05
C TYR A 57 -14.09 -1.35 1.29
N GLU A 58 -13.39 -0.96 2.36
CA GLU A 58 -14.02 -0.75 3.66
C GLU A 58 -15.03 0.40 3.61
N ASN A 59 -14.70 1.52 2.96
CA ASN A 59 -15.65 2.62 2.81
C ASN A 59 -16.87 2.22 1.98
N TYR A 60 -16.67 1.50 0.88
CA TYR A 60 -17.79 0.93 0.12
C TYR A 60 -18.63 -0.01 0.98
N PHE A 61 -17.97 -0.91 1.72
CA PHE A 61 -18.64 -1.82 2.63
C PHE A 61 -19.51 -1.04 3.62
N ASN A 62 -18.96 -0.07 4.35
CA ASN A 62 -19.70 0.74 5.32
C ASN A 62 -20.94 1.43 4.74
N VAL A 63 -20.82 2.00 3.53
CA VAL A 63 -21.93 2.69 2.87
C VAL A 63 -23.03 1.72 2.44
N ASP A 64 -22.69 0.69 1.67
CA ASP A 64 -23.65 -0.30 1.13
C ASP A 64 -24.33 -1.09 2.27
N CYS A 65 -23.55 -1.35 3.33
CA CYS A 65 -23.99 -1.97 4.57
C CYS A 65 -25.02 -1.12 5.32
N SER A 66 -24.84 0.21 5.35
CA SER A 66 -25.76 1.13 6.03
C SER A 66 -27.09 1.34 5.30
N ASP A 67 -27.11 1.15 3.98
CA ASP A 67 -28.30 1.37 3.15
C ASP A 67 -29.25 0.16 3.17
N ASP A 68 -28.72 -1.03 2.85
CA ASP A 68 -29.54 -2.23 2.61
C ASP A 68 -29.24 -3.39 3.59
N GLY A 69 -28.28 -3.23 4.50
CA GLY A 69 -27.83 -4.31 5.38
C GLY A 69 -27.15 -5.47 4.66
N VAL A 70 -26.93 -5.33 3.35
CA VAL A 70 -26.36 -6.37 2.51
C VAL A 70 -25.38 -5.73 1.54
N VAL A 71 -24.09 -6.07 1.66
CA VAL A 71 -23.06 -5.58 0.75
C VAL A 71 -22.96 -6.49 -0.46
N THR A 72 -22.95 -5.95 -1.67
CA THR A 72 -22.71 -6.74 -2.89
C THR A 72 -21.21 -6.84 -3.19
N PRO A 73 -20.65 -8.00 -3.58
CA PRO A 73 -19.25 -8.03 -4.05
C PRO A 73 -19.09 -7.16 -5.29
N ARG A 74 -18.16 -6.19 -5.24
CA ARG A 74 -17.82 -5.31 -6.36
C ARG A 74 -16.34 -5.46 -6.70
N ASP A 75 -16.02 -5.15 -7.95
CA ASP A 75 -14.64 -5.10 -8.42
C ASP A 75 -14.04 -3.70 -8.22
N ILE A 76 -12.73 -3.59 -8.47
CA ILE A 76 -12.02 -2.31 -8.40
C ILE A 76 -12.58 -1.30 -9.41
N THR A 77 -13.03 -1.74 -10.58
CA THR A 77 -13.59 -0.85 -11.62
C THR A 77 -14.85 -0.15 -11.13
N PHE A 78 -15.72 -0.84 -10.40
CA PHE A 78 -16.87 -0.23 -9.73
C PHE A 78 -16.44 0.81 -8.70
N LEU A 79 -15.42 0.53 -7.90
CA LEU A 79 -14.92 1.49 -6.91
C LEU A 79 -14.37 2.77 -7.54
N TYR A 80 -13.70 2.66 -8.69
CA TYR A 80 -13.30 3.84 -9.49
C TYR A 80 -14.51 4.60 -10.05
N ALA A 81 -15.44 3.89 -10.70
CA ALA A 81 -16.59 4.51 -11.34
C ALA A 81 -17.49 5.29 -10.36
N ASN A 82 -17.53 4.86 -9.10
CA ASN A 82 -18.33 5.48 -8.04
C ASN A 82 -17.50 6.39 -7.11
N GLY A 83 -16.22 6.63 -7.41
CA GLY A 83 -15.38 7.59 -6.69
C GLY A 83 -14.90 7.14 -5.30
N TYR A 84 -15.00 5.85 -4.97
CA TYR A 84 -14.37 5.28 -3.76
C TYR A 84 -12.85 5.24 -3.88
N ILE A 85 -12.35 5.07 -5.11
CA ILE A 85 -10.93 5.18 -5.46
C ILE A 85 -10.76 6.41 -6.36
N LYS A 86 -9.75 7.23 -6.06
CA LYS A 86 -9.36 8.35 -6.91
C LYS A 86 -8.20 7.94 -7.82
N ASP A 87 -8.18 8.42 -9.05
CA ASP A 87 -7.16 8.05 -10.06
C ASP A 87 -5.72 8.31 -9.61
N ASP A 88 -5.50 9.28 -8.73
CA ASP A 88 -4.19 9.65 -8.18
C ASP A 88 -3.79 8.83 -6.93
N SER A 89 -4.72 8.08 -6.34
CA SER A 89 -4.47 7.30 -5.11
C SER A 89 -3.81 5.94 -5.36
N ILE A 90 -3.79 5.48 -6.61
CA ILE A 90 -3.20 4.19 -6.99
C ILE A 90 -2.00 4.43 -7.90
N PHE A 91 -0.81 4.11 -7.38
CA PHE A 91 0.44 4.26 -8.11
C PHE A 91 1.04 2.89 -8.42
N ASN A 92 0.76 2.38 -9.63
CA ASN A 92 1.21 1.06 -10.07
C ASN A 92 2.00 1.13 -11.40
N PRO A 93 3.22 1.71 -11.40
CA PRO A 93 4.03 1.88 -12.61
C PRO A 93 4.60 0.57 -13.17
N PHE A 94 4.36 -0.56 -12.49
CA PHE A 94 4.85 -1.88 -12.88
C PHE A 94 3.73 -2.82 -13.32
N ASP A 95 2.49 -2.32 -13.43
CA ASP A 95 1.30 -3.06 -13.86
C ASP A 95 1.09 -4.36 -13.08
N PHE A 96 1.40 -4.33 -11.77
CA PHE A 96 1.12 -5.46 -10.88
C PHE A 96 -0.36 -5.81 -10.93
N GLN A 97 -0.64 -7.11 -11.06
CA GLN A 97 -2.01 -7.61 -11.07
C GLN A 97 -2.44 -7.83 -9.63
N TYR A 98 -3.43 -7.07 -9.19
CA TYR A 98 -4.03 -7.21 -7.88
C TYR A 98 -5.31 -8.03 -7.99
N SER A 99 -5.49 -8.99 -7.10
CA SER A 99 -6.75 -9.70 -6.93
C SER A 99 -7.30 -9.47 -5.54
N VAL A 100 -8.62 -9.39 -5.45
CA VAL A 100 -9.33 -9.08 -4.20
C VAL A 100 -10.11 -10.31 -3.78
N SER A 101 -10.01 -10.63 -2.50
CA SER A 101 -10.80 -11.70 -1.88
C SER A 101 -11.39 -11.21 -0.58
N PHE A 102 -12.55 -11.78 -0.24
CA PHE A 102 -13.35 -11.39 0.91
C PHE A 102 -13.70 -12.65 1.69
N VAL A 103 -13.45 -12.63 3.00
CA VAL A 103 -13.95 -13.66 3.91
C VAL A 103 -15.17 -13.10 4.63
N ARG A 104 -16.30 -13.81 4.49
CA ARG A 104 -17.59 -13.41 5.07
C ARG A 104 -17.63 -13.72 6.57
N PRO A 105 -18.42 -12.98 7.35
CA PRO A 105 -18.78 -13.39 8.69
C PRO A 105 -19.41 -14.78 8.66
N SER A 106 -18.98 -15.67 9.56
CA SER A 106 -19.62 -16.97 9.74
C SER A 106 -20.80 -16.85 10.68
N THR A 107 -21.95 -17.39 10.25
CA THR A 107 -23.15 -17.46 11.07
C THR A 107 -23.35 -18.87 11.61
N ARG A 108 -23.60 -19.00 12.91
CA ARG A 108 -23.98 -20.25 13.58
C ARG A 108 -25.22 -20.05 14.42
N PHE A 109 -25.93 -21.14 14.75
CA PHE A 109 -27.06 -21.09 15.67
C PHE A 109 -26.61 -21.54 17.07
N ASP A 110 -27.08 -20.84 18.10
CA ASP A 110 -26.93 -21.29 19.48
C ASP A 110 -27.94 -22.38 19.85
N SER A 111 -27.80 -22.94 21.05
CA SER A 111 -28.71 -23.98 21.55
C SER A 111 -30.16 -23.50 21.77
N ALA A 112 -30.40 -22.18 21.76
CA ALA A 112 -31.72 -21.56 21.87
C ALA A 112 -32.30 -21.15 20.50
N GLY A 113 -31.62 -21.50 19.39
CA GLY A 113 -32.04 -21.16 18.03
C GLY A 113 -31.76 -19.72 17.62
N ARG A 114 -30.93 -18.99 18.37
CA ARG A 114 -30.49 -17.62 18.03
C ARG A 114 -29.32 -17.69 17.05
N VAL A 115 -29.30 -16.78 16.09
CA VAL A 115 -28.17 -16.61 15.17
C VAL A 115 -27.05 -15.87 15.91
N ILE A 116 -25.84 -16.40 15.82
CA ILE A 116 -24.60 -15.78 16.27
C ILE A 116 -23.72 -15.62 15.02
N SER A 117 -23.38 -14.37 14.71
CA SER A 117 -22.37 -14.00 13.74
C SER A 117 -21.05 -13.76 14.48
N ASP A 118 -19.93 -14.13 13.87
CA ASP A 118 -18.61 -13.75 14.36
C ASP A 118 -18.27 -12.27 14.11
N GLY A 119 -19.09 -11.57 13.32
CA GLY A 119 -19.10 -10.12 13.20
C GLY A 119 -17.90 -9.51 12.49
N PHE A 120 -17.07 -10.30 11.78
CA PHE A 120 -15.90 -9.77 11.08
C PHE A 120 -15.93 -10.09 9.59
N THR A 121 -15.59 -9.09 8.77
CA THR A 121 -15.30 -9.26 7.35
C THR A 121 -13.82 -9.01 7.12
N GLU A 122 -13.12 -9.96 6.48
CA GLU A 122 -11.71 -9.77 6.10
C GLU A 122 -11.61 -9.44 4.61
N PHE A 123 -10.97 -8.32 4.32
CA PHE A 123 -10.57 -7.91 2.98
C PHE A 123 -9.11 -8.29 2.75
N THR A 124 -8.84 -9.00 1.67
CA THR A 124 -7.47 -9.38 1.30
C THR A 124 -7.18 -8.96 -0.14
N ILE A 125 -6.14 -8.13 -0.31
CA ILE A 125 -5.55 -7.81 -1.60
C ILE A 125 -4.31 -8.68 -1.79
N THR A 126 -4.28 -9.47 -2.87
CA THR A 126 -3.10 -10.25 -3.23
C THR A 126 -2.49 -9.77 -4.54
N THR A 127 -1.16 -9.84 -4.62
CA THR A 127 -0.41 -9.58 -5.86
C THR A 127 0.69 -10.61 -6.01
N THR A 128 0.94 -11.04 -7.25
CA THR A 128 2.03 -11.99 -7.55
C THR A 128 3.14 -11.27 -8.30
N ILE A 129 4.30 -11.13 -7.65
CA ILE A 129 5.46 -10.43 -8.20
C ILE A 129 6.54 -11.46 -8.54
N ASN A 130 6.66 -11.80 -9.83
CA ASN A 130 7.59 -12.83 -10.30
C ASN A 130 9.07 -12.42 -10.20
N ASP A 131 9.35 -11.12 -10.30
CA ASP A 131 10.69 -10.55 -10.26
C ASP A 131 11.17 -10.41 -8.80
N ASP A 132 12.31 -11.02 -8.48
CA ASP A 132 12.84 -11.08 -7.12
C ASP A 132 13.28 -9.71 -6.59
N TYR A 133 13.84 -8.85 -7.46
CA TYR A 133 14.23 -7.49 -7.09
C TYR A 133 12.99 -6.66 -6.74
N LYS A 134 11.99 -6.65 -7.63
CA LYS A 134 10.75 -5.90 -7.41
C LYS A 134 10.02 -6.40 -6.17
N ARG A 135 9.97 -7.72 -5.98
CA ARG A 135 9.31 -8.33 -4.82
C ARG A 135 10.00 -7.91 -3.52
N SER A 136 11.33 -8.01 -3.45
CA SER A 136 12.10 -7.60 -2.27
C SER A 136 11.94 -6.12 -1.94
N ARG A 137 11.93 -5.24 -2.95
CA ARG A 137 11.72 -3.80 -2.74
C ARG A 137 10.31 -3.49 -2.25
N PHE A 138 9.31 -4.16 -2.81
CA PHE A 138 7.92 -3.99 -2.42
C PHE A 138 7.68 -4.47 -0.98
N THR A 139 8.18 -5.66 -0.60
CA THR A 139 8.05 -6.15 0.78
C THR A 139 8.80 -5.26 1.77
N TYR A 140 10.00 -4.79 1.43
CA TYR A 140 10.74 -3.86 2.27
C TYR A 140 9.96 -2.55 2.50
N ALA A 141 9.32 -2.02 1.46
CA ALA A 141 8.48 -0.82 1.59
C ALA A 141 7.25 -1.07 2.48
N LEU A 142 6.60 -2.24 2.37
CA LEU A 142 5.51 -2.62 3.27
C LEU A 142 5.96 -2.70 4.74
N GLU A 143 7.12 -3.33 4.99
CA GLU A 143 7.73 -3.40 6.34
C GLU A 143 8.01 -2.01 6.90
N GLU A 144 8.57 -1.13 6.06
CA GLU A 144 8.91 0.24 6.44
C GLU A 144 7.67 1.07 6.79
N MET A 145 6.56 0.84 6.09
CA MET A 145 5.26 1.45 6.36
C MET A 145 4.53 0.78 7.54
N ALA A 146 5.11 -0.25 8.17
CA ALA A 146 4.48 -1.06 9.22
C ALA A 146 3.15 -1.71 8.79
N VAL A 147 3.04 -2.06 7.51
CA VAL A 147 1.86 -2.72 6.95
C VAL A 147 2.00 -4.22 7.14
N PRO A 148 1.07 -4.91 7.82
CA PRO A 148 1.13 -6.36 7.94
C PRO A 148 0.86 -7.02 6.58
N PHE A 149 1.69 -7.99 6.20
CA PHE A 149 1.54 -8.77 4.98
C PHE A 149 1.99 -10.21 5.17
N ASP A 150 1.42 -11.10 4.36
CA ASP A 150 1.88 -12.48 4.21
C ASP A 150 2.63 -12.64 2.88
N LEU A 151 3.80 -13.28 2.90
CA LEU A 151 4.53 -13.67 1.70
C LEU A 151 4.53 -15.19 1.58
N VAL A 152 3.80 -15.72 0.59
CA VAL A 152 3.77 -17.16 0.26
C VAL A 152 4.31 -17.36 -1.14
N GLY A 153 5.57 -17.83 -1.22
CA GLY A 153 6.28 -17.98 -2.49
C GLY A 153 6.51 -16.64 -3.18
N LYS A 154 5.74 -16.36 -4.25
CA LYS A 154 5.82 -15.12 -5.03
C LYS A 154 4.61 -14.21 -4.82
N THR A 155 3.66 -14.65 -4.01
CA THR A 155 2.40 -13.94 -3.78
C THR A 155 2.48 -13.23 -2.44
N ILE A 156 2.18 -11.94 -2.46
CA ILE A 156 2.08 -11.08 -1.30
C ILE A 156 0.60 -10.80 -1.05
N ALA A 157 0.15 -10.98 0.19
CA ALA A 157 -1.20 -10.68 0.62
C ALA A 157 -1.19 -9.60 1.70
N VAL A 158 -1.95 -8.54 1.49
CA VAL A 158 -2.20 -7.48 2.49
C VAL A 158 -3.66 -7.60 2.91
N ARG A 159 -3.90 -7.56 4.22
CA ARG A 159 -5.22 -7.83 4.79
C ARG A 159 -5.70 -6.68 5.67
N LYS A 160 -7.00 -6.47 5.68
CA LYS A 160 -7.68 -5.59 6.63
C LYS A 160 -8.93 -6.28 7.13
N THR A 161 -9.09 -6.35 8.44
CA THR A 161 -10.29 -6.88 9.08
C THR A 161 -11.19 -5.71 9.47
N HIS A 162 -12.44 -5.78 9.05
CA HIS A 162 -13.50 -4.88 9.47
C HIS A 162 -14.38 -5.59 10.49
N ASN A 163 -14.47 -5.03 11.69
CA ASN A 163 -15.31 -5.55 12.76
C ASN A 163 -16.62 -4.76 12.78
N LEU A 164 -17.74 -5.46 12.65
CA LEU A 164 -19.06 -4.91 12.90
C LEU A 164 -19.18 -4.56 14.39
N THR A 165 -19.77 -3.41 14.69
CA THR A 165 -19.96 -2.95 16.07
C THR A 165 -21.24 -3.57 16.67
N ASP A 166 -21.27 -3.79 17.99
CA ASP A 166 -22.37 -4.51 18.70
C ASP A 166 -23.80 -3.95 18.44
N THR A 167 -23.93 -2.72 17.93
CA THR A 167 -25.20 -2.09 17.55
C THR A 167 -25.79 -2.58 16.22
N GLU A 168 -25.00 -3.28 15.39
CA GLU A 168 -25.37 -3.74 14.05
C GLU A 168 -25.92 -5.18 14.04
N LEU A 169 -25.75 -5.95 15.12
CA LEU A 169 -26.13 -7.37 15.21
C LEU A 169 -27.65 -7.64 15.43
N ASN A 170 -28.53 -6.67 15.14
CA ASN A 170 -29.98 -6.86 15.28
C ASN A 170 -30.58 -7.40 13.97
N TYR A 171 -30.52 -8.72 13.83
CA TYR A 171 -31.04 -9.50 12.71
C TYR A 171 -32.45 -9.10 12.25
N GLN A 172 -32.58 -8.68 10.99
CA GLN A 172 -33.81 -8.87 10.21
C GLN A 172 -33.50 -9.70 8.96
N TYR A 173 -34.23 -10.80 8.80
CA TYR A 173 -34.14 -11.69 7.64
C TYR A 173 -34.48 -10.90 6.36
N LEU A 174 -33.47 -10.63 5.53
CA LEU A 174 -33.69 -10.14 4.17
C LEU A 174 -33.64 -11.31 3.19
N ASN A 175 -34.78 -11.51 2.52
CA ASN A 175 -35.00 -12.51 1.48
C ASN A 175 -34.20 -12.16 0.21
N GLY A 176 -33.47 -13.16 -0.31
CA GLY A 176 -33.29 -13.33 -1.75
C GLY A 176 -32.24 -12.45 -2.43
N GLY A 177 -30.95 -12.76 -2.24
CA GLY A 177 -29.86 -12.27 -3.07
C GLY A 177 -28.48 -12.81 -2.66
N MET A 178 -27.54 -12.93 -3.60
CA MET A 178 -26.14 -13.30 -3.33
C MET A 178 -25.35 -12.08 -2.80
N GLY A 179 -25.66 -11.61 -1.60
CA GLY A 179 -24.96 -10.51 -0.93
C GLY A 179 -24.28 -10.93 0.39
N PHE A 180 -23.51 -10.03 0.99
CA PHE A 180 -22.87 -10.17 2.30
C PHE A 180 -23.76 -9.51 3.35
N ASN A 181 -24.33 -10.27 4.28
CA ASN A 181 -25.16 -9.68 5.32
C ASN A 181 -24.28 -8.93 6.34
N CYS A 182 -24.64 -7.68 6.60
CA CYS A 182 -24.00 -6.79 7.56
C CYS A 182 -24.63 -6.82 8.96
N TYR A 183 -25.78 -7.49 9.08
CA TYR A 183 -26.59 -7.55 10.29
C TYR A 183 -26.80 -9.00 10.76
#